data_AF-A0AAU7EG96-F1
#
_entry.id   AF-A0AAU7EG96-F1
#
_cell.length_a   1.000
_cell.length_b   1.000
_cell.length_c   1.000
_cell.angle_alpha   90.00
_cell.angle_beta   90.00
_cell.angle_gamma   90.00
#
_symmetry.space_group_name_H-M   'P 1'
#
loop_
_entity.id
_entity.type
_entity.pdbx_description
1 polymer ?
#
loop_
_entity_poly.entity_id
_entity_poly.type
_entity_poly.pdbx_seq_one_letter_code
_entity_poly.pdbx_strand_id
1 'polypeptide(L)'
;MLSTEGKEVNTGFNFENWWIGDVCSFVNQTPSLINTQFLENTTLLTITAKNHLDLLNKSQCFREYTYKLRSKATMASVLKLSELSESARTRYKVLLEKYPKIQQRVSQKQIASFLQITPEALSRLRKSETL
;
A
#
# COMPACT_ATOMS: atom_id res chain seq x y z
N MET A 1 -5.40 7.80 -4.59
CA MET A 1 -5.20 8.59 -5.84
C MET A 1 -6.57 8.92 -6.40
N LEU A 2 -6.72 9.99 -7.16
CA LEU A 2 -7.95 10.26 -7.90
C LEU A 2 -7.86 9.68 -9.31
N SER A 3 -8.90 8.99 -9.76
CA SER A 3 -9.04 8.60 -11.17
C SER A 3 -9.26 9.84 -12.04
N THR A 4 -9.22 9.65 -13.36
CA THR A 4 -9.58 10.68 -14.34
C THR A 4 -11.02 11.18 -14.18
N GLU A 5 -11.90 10.39 -13.58
CA GLU A 5 -13.28 10.75 -13.24
C GLU A 5 -13.42 11.38 -11.84
N GLY A 6 -12.32 11.67 -11.15
CA GLY A 6 -12.33 12.22 -9.80
C GLY A 6 -12.72 11.24 -8.69
N LYS A 7 -12.77 9.93 -8.99
CA LYS A 7 -13.10 8.89 -7.98
C LYS A 7 -11.85 8.48 -7.21
N GLU A 8 -12.00 8.26 -5.91
CA GLU A 8 -10.91 7.76 -5.08
C GLU A 8 -10.58 6.30 -5.40
N VAL A 9 -9.33 6.05 -5.76
CA VAL A 9 -8.75 4.72 -5.97
C VAL A 9 -7.74 4.45 -4.86
N ASN A 10 -8.01 3.44 -4.04
CA ASN A 10 -7.12 3.00 -2.97
C ASN A 10 -6.00 2.14 -3.56
N THR A 11 -4.75 2.58 -3.41
CA THR A 11 -3.59 1.93 -4.03
C THR A 11 -2.83 1.00 -3.08
N GLY A 12 -3.13 1.02 -1.78
CA GLY A 12 -2.46 0.19 -0.79
C GLY A 12 -3.00 0.43 0.61
N PHE A 13 -2.70 -0.51 1.50
CA PHE A 13 -2.93 -0.40 2.93
C PHE A 13 -1.61 -0.61 3.64
N ASN A 14 -1.34 0.23 4.63
CA ASN A 14 -0.14 0.14 5.44
C ASN A 14 -0.55 -0.02 6.90
N PHE A 15 0.15 -0.91 7.60
CA PHE A 15 -0.10 -1.27 8.99
C PHE A 15 1.07 -0.85 9.87
N GLU A 16 1.00 -1.18 11.15
CA GLU A 16 2.02 -0.83 12.12
C GLU A 16 3.41 -1.31 11.70
N ASN A 17 4.44 -0.52 12.01
CA ASN A 17 5.86 -0.79 11.71
C ASN A 17 6.22 -0.84 10.21
N TRP A 18 5.33 -0.37 9.34
CA TRP A 18 5.59 -0.29 7.90
C TRP A 18 6.13 1.07 7.49
N TRP A 19 7.01 1.06 6.50
CA TRP A 19 7.42 2.28 5.82
C TRP A 19 6.31 2.76 4.91
N ILE A 20 6.00 4.05 4.99
CA ILE A 20 5.06 4.72 4.09
C ILE A 20 5.75 5.92 3.45
N GLY A 21 5.43 6.16 2.19
CA GLY A 21 5.95 7.31 1.46
C GLY A 21 5.83 7.14 -0.04
N ASP A 22 5.73 8.26 -0.73
CA ASP A 22 5.85 8.31 -2.18
C ASP A 22 7.32 8.44 -2.55
N VAL A 23 7.91 7.37 -3.05
CA VAL A 23 9.33 7.33 -3.43
C VAL A 23 9.65 8.32 -4.55
N CYS A 24 8.73 8.52 -5.50
CA CYS A 24 8.92 9.47 -6.60
C CYS A 24 9.01 10.90 -6.06
N SER A 25 8.06 11.27 -5.20
CA SER A 25 8.06 12.58 -4.52
C SER A 25 9.30 12.76 -3.63
N PHE A 26 9.64 11.74 -2.84
CA PHE A 26 10.75 11.79 -1.90
C PHE A 26 12.10 11.92 -2.59
N VAL A 27 12.31 11.25 -3.72
CA VAL A 27 13.58 11.30 -4.48
C VAL A 27 13.66 12.56 -5.33
N ASN A 28 12.60 12.88 -6.08
CA ASN A 28 12.63 13.98 -7.06
C ASN A 28 12.28 15.34 -6.46
N GLN A 29 11.90 15.40 -5.18
CA GLN A 29 11.42 16.62 -4.52
C GLN A 29 10.22 17.25 -5.23
N THR A 30 9.34 16.39 -5.77
CA THR A 30 8.10 16.79 -6.45
C THR A 30 6.88 16.59 -5.54
N PRO A 31 5.73 17.21 -5.82
CA PRO A 31 4.47 16.86 -5.17
C PRO A 31 4.17 15.36 -5.29
N SER A 32 3.47 14.82 -4.29
CA SER A 32 3.12 13.39 -4.28
C SER A 32 2.04 13.08 -5.30
N LEU A 33 2.19 11.93 -5.97
CA LEU A 33 1.20 11.37 -6.90
C LEU A 33 0.05 10.69 -6.16
N ILE A 34 0.21 10.40 -4.87
CA ILE A 34 -0.76 9.68 -4.05
C ILE A 34 -1.04 10.44 -2.76
N ASN A 35 -2.28 10.35 -2.30
CA ASN A 35 -2.66 10.87 -1.00
C ASN A 35 -2.54 9.77 0.04
N THR A 36 -2.07 10.11 1.23
CA THR A 36 -2.04 9.22 2.40
C THR A 36 -3.11 9.67 3.38
N GLN A 37 -3.94 8.73 3.82
CA GLN A 37 -4.99 8.97 4.80
C GLN A 37 -4.79 8.01 5.98
N PHE A 38 -4.85 8.54 7.20
CA PHE A 38 -4.86 7.75 8.42
C PHE A 38 -6.31 7.36 8.74
N LEU A 39 -6.58 6.05 8.80
CA LEU A 39 -7.92 5.52 9.11
C LEU A 39 -8.15 5.37 10.63
N GLU A 40 -7.09 5.46 11.40
CA GLU A 40 -7.05 5.28 12.84
C GLU A 40 -6.04 6.28 13.45
N ASN A 41 -6.11 6.50 14.76
CA ASN A 41 -5.11 7.30 15.48
C ASN A 41 -3.72 6.70 15.26
N THR A 42 -2.84 7.47 14.63
CA THR A 42 -1.54 6.99 14.15
C THR A 42 -0.41 7.86 14.68
N THR A 43 0.66 7.22 15.14
CA THR A 43 1.94 7.87 15.44
C THR A 43 2.95 7.50 14.37
N LEU A 44 3.73 8.48 13.92
CA LEU A 44 4.72 8.30 12.85
C LEU A 44 6.10 8.69 13.33
N LEU A 45 7.10 7.94 12.87
CA LEU A 45 8.48 8.39 12.81
C LEU A 45 8.73 8.91 11.40
N THR A 46 9.21 10.15 11.29
CA THR A 46 9.43 10.80 10.00
C THR A 46 10.90 11.10 9.80
N ILE A 47 11.33 11.05 8.53
CA ILE A 47 12.67 11.45 8.12
C ILE A 47 12.57 12.33 6.88
N THR A 48 13.29 13.45 6.87
CA THR A 48 13.35 14.32 5.69
C THR A 48 14.25 13.71 4.62
N ALA A 49 14.04 14.06 3.35
CA ALA A 49 14.91 13.61 2.26
C ALA A 49 16.38 13.99 2.50
N LYS A 50 16.61 15.20 3.03
CA LYS A 50 17.94 15.66 3.45
C LYS A 50 18.57 14.75 4.51
N ASN A 51 17.86 14.47 5.60
CA ASN A 51 18.40 13.65 6.69
C ASN A 51 18.59 12.19 6.25
N HIS A 52 17.71 11.68 5.39
CA HIS A 52 17.87 10.35 4.82
C HIS A 52 19.14 10.26 3.95
N LEU A 53 19.38 11.25 3.08
CA LEU A 53 20.61 11.30 2.27
C LEU A 53 21.86 11.42 3.14
N ASP A 54 21.81 12.25 4.18
CA ASP A 54 22.90 12.39 5.15
C ASP A 54 23.22 11.07 5.86
N LEU A 55 22.20 10.33 6.32
CA LEU A 55 22.37 9.02 6.93
C LEU A 55 22.93 7.98 5.94
N LEU A 56 22.49 8.01 4.68
CA LEU A 56 23.07 7.16 3.65
C LEU A 56 24.57 7.46 3.47
N ASN A 57 24.99 8.72 3.51
CA ASN A 57 26.40 9.07 3.36
C ASN A 57 27.22 8.63 4.58
N LYS A 58 26.67 8.79 5.79
CA LYS A 58 27.37 8.56 7.06
C LYS A 58 27.41 7.10 7.53
N SER A 59 26.44 6.26 7.15
CA SER A 59 26.32 4.90 7.69
C SER A 59 26.17 3.84 6.60
N GLN A 60 27.16 2.96 6.50
CA GLN A 60 27.09 1.80 5.61
C GLN A 60 25.92 0.87 5.97
N CYS A 61 25.72 0.61 7.26
CA CYS A 61 24.61 -0.22 7.74
C CYS A 61 23.26 0.36 7.29
N PHE A 62 23.08 1.67 7.38
CA PHE A 62 21.86 2.33 6.91
C PHE A 62 21.68 2.25 5.39
N ARG A 63 22.77 2.34 4.60
CA ARG A 63 22.73 2.11 3.15
C ARG A 63 22.27 0.70 2.80
N GLU A 64 22.86 -0.31 3.42
CA GLU A 64 22.51 -1.72 3.18
C GLU A 64 21.07 -2.02 3.58
N TYR A 65 20.63 -1.49 4.73
CA TYR A 65 19.24 -1.57 5.17
C TYR A 65 18.29 -0.93 4.15
N THR A 66 18.57 0.30 3.73
CA THR A 66 17.75 1.02 2.77
C THR A 66 17.71 0.32 1.41
N TYR A 67 18.82 -0.25 0.96
CA TYR A 67 18.86 -1.07 -0.26
C TYR A 67 17.93 -2.28 -0.14
N LYS A 68 18.04 -3.07 0.94
CA LYS A 68 17.16 -4.23 1.17
C LYS A 68 15.70 -3.83 1.27
N LEU A 69 15.40 -2.72 1.95
CA LEU A 69 14.05 -2.18 2.08
C LEU A 69 13.45 -1.82 0.71
N ARG A 70 14.19 -1.06 -0.11
CA ARG A 70 13.75 -0.67 -1.45
C ARG A 70 13.59 -1.87 -2.37
N SER A 71 14.52 -2.83 -2.34
CA SER A 71 14.41 -4.07 -3.11
C SER A 71 13.15 -4.86 -2.75
N LYS A 72 12.82 -4.97 -1.45
CA LYS A 72 11.56 -5.59 -1.00
C LYS A 72 10.33 -4.83 -1.48
N ALA A 73 10.34 -3.50 -1.43
CA ALA A 73 9.23 -2.69 -1.93
C ALA A 73 9.03 -2.85 -3.46
N THR A 74 10.12 -2.93 -4.22
CA THR A 74 10.08 -3.20 -5.67
C THR A 74 9.53 -4.60 -5.96
N MET A 75 10.01 -5.64 -5.26
CA MET A 75 9.47 -6.99 -5.40
C MET A 75 7.98 -7.05 -5.07
N ALA A 76 7.54 -6.40 -3.99
CA ALA A 76 6.13 -6.32 -3.63
C ALA A 76 5.28 -5.61 -4.71
N SER A 77 5.84 -4.57 -5.35
CA SER A 77 5.17 -3.86 -6.45
C SER A 77 5.03 -4.75 -7.69
N VAL A 78 6.07 -5.53 -8.03
CA VAL A 78 6.02 -6.49 -9.15
C VAL A 78 5.02 -7.60 -8.89
N LEU A 79 5.00 -8.18 -7.68
CA LEU A 79 4.02 -9.20 -7.30
C LEU A 79 2.59 -8.65 -7.42
N LYS A 80 2.36 -7.43 -6.93
CA LYS A 80 1.06 -6.77 -7.07
C LYS A 80 0.64 -6.60 -8.54
N LEU A 81 1.58 -6.29 -9.44
CA LEU A 81 1.28 -6.22 -10.88
C LEU A 81 0.89 -7.60 -11.44
N SER A 82 1.57 -8.67 -11.03
CA SER A 82 1.21 -10.03 -11.45
C SER A 82 -0.16 -10.47 -10.92
N GLU A 83 -0.57 -9.99 -9.75
CA GLU A 83 -1.90 -10.25 -9.20
C GLU A 83 -3.03 -9.60 -10.03
N LEU A 84 -2.75 -8.60 -10.88
CA LEU A 84 -3.78 -7.95 -11.70
C LEU A 84 -4.40 -8.87 -12.75
N SER A 85 -3.66 -9.89 -13.23
CA SER A 85 -4.19 -10.91 -14.14
C SER A 85 -5.04 -11.96 -13.43
N GLU A 86 -5.00 -12.02 -12.10
CA GLU A 86 -5.76 -12.99 -11.31
C GLU A 86 -7.22 -12.62 -11.20
N SER A 87 -8.07 -13.62 -10.91
CA SER A 87 -9.49 -13.38 -10.63
C SER A 87 -9.69 -12.50 -9.40
N ALA A 88 -10.80 -11.75 -9.35
CA ALA A 88 -11.15 -10.94 -8.18
C ALA A 88 -11.22 -11.77 -6.88
N ARG A 89 -11.64 -13.04 -6.98
CA ARG A 89 -11.65 -13.98 -5.85
C ARG A 89 -10.24 -14.31 -5.37
N THR A 90 -9.32 -14.62 -6.29
CA THR A 90 -7.93 -14.90 -5.96
C THR A 90 -7.27 -13.68 -5.30
N ARG A 91 -7.43 -12.48 -5.90
CA ARG A 91 -6.93 -11.23 -5.31
C ARG A 91 -7.49 -10.97 -3.91
N TYR A 92 -8.76 -11.30 -3.69
CA TYR A 92 -9.38 -11.18 -2.37
C TYR A 92 -8.75 -12.13 -1.34
N LYS A 93 -8.54 -13.40 -1.70
CA LYS A 93 -7.87 -14.36 -0.81
C LYS A 93 -6.45 -13.93 -0.44
N VAL A 94 -5.66 -13.55 -1.44
CA VAL A 94 -4.29 -13.04 -1.24
C VAL A 94 -4.29 -11.82 -0.32
N LEU A 95 -5.27 -10.92 -0.46
CA LEU A 95 -5.43 -9.78 0.44
C LEU A 95 -5.66 -10.20 1.89
N LEU A 96 -6.51 -11.19 2.14
CA LEU A 96 -6.80 -11.69 3.49
C LEU A 96 -5.62 -12.43 4.11
N GLU A 97 -4.89 -13.21 3.31
CA GLU A 97 -3.67 -13.90 3.74
C GLU A 97 -2.57 -12.90 4.10
N LYS A 98 -2.39 -11.87 3.27
CA LYS A 98 -1.40 -10.82 3.49
C LYS A 98 -1.76 -9.92 4.68
N TYR A 99 -3.05 -9.68 4.89
CA TYR A 99 -3.56 -8.79 5.93
C TYR A 99 -4.75 -9.40 6.69
N PRO A 100 -4.50 -10.33 7.63
CA PRO A 100 -5.58 -11.06 8.32
C PRO A 100 -6.58 -10.16 9.06
N LYS A 101 -6.16 -8.96 9.49
CA LYS A 101 -7.01 -8.01 10.24
C LYS A 101 -7.68 -6.95 9.36
N ILE A 102 -7.48 -6.98 8.04
CA ILE A 102 -7.93 -5.89 7.16
C ILE A 102 -9.44 -5.65 7.20
N GLN A 103 -10.21 -6.73 7.30
CA GLN A 103 -11.68 -6.66 7.31
C GLN A 103 -12.25 -5.92 8.52
N GLN A 104 -11.50 -5.86 9.63
CA GLN A 104 -11.92 -5.20 10.87
C GLN A 104 -11.52 -3.72 10.90
N ARG A 105 -10.52 -3.34 10.10
CA ARG A 105 -9.85 -2.02 10.16
C ARG A 105 -10.14 -1.14 8.95
N VAL A 106 -10.56 -1.74 7.84
CA VAL A 106 -10.76 -1.05 6.56
C VAL A 106 -12.19 -1.25 6.09
N SER A 107 -12.81 -0.16 5.61
CA SER A 107 -14.17 -0.21 5.08
C SER A 107 -14.26 -1.12 3.84
N GLN A 108 -15.42 -1.76 3.66
CA GLN A 108 -15.67 -2.59 2.48
C GLN A 108 -15.57 -1.79 1.18
N LYS A 109 -15.92 -0.50 1.20
CA LYS A 109 -15.78 0.40 0.04
C LYS A 109 -14.31 0.58 -0.36
N GLN A 110 -13.41 0.78 0.60
CA GLN A 110 -11.97 0.91 0.33
C GLN A 110 -11.36 -0.42 -0.12
N ILE A 111 -11.78 -1.55 0.46
CA ILE A 111 -11.37 -2.89 0.01
C ILE A 111 -11.82 -3.14 -1.43
N ALA A 112 -13.07 -2.81 -1.78
CA ALA A 112 -13.59 -2.96 -3.13
C ALA A 112 -12.81 -2.09 -4.13
N SER A 113 -12.55 -0.83 -3.77
CA SER A 113 -11.72 0.09 -4.55
C SER A 113 -10.31 -0.47 -4.79
N PHE A 114 -9.65 -0.99 -3.74
CA PHE A 114 -8.33 -1.59 -3.84
C PHE A 114 -8.29 -2.82 -4.78
N LEU A 115 -9.33 -3.66 -4.72
CA LEU A 115 -9.46 -4.85 -5.56
C LEU A 115 -9.95 -4.54 -6.98
N GLN A 116 -10.24 -3.27 -7.27
CA GLN A 116 -10.80 -2.79 -8.55
C GLN A 116 -12.11 -3.48 -8.92
N ILE A 117 -13.01 -3.64 -7.94
CA ILE A 117 -14.35 -4.19 -8.11
C ILE A 117 -15.39 -3.29 -7.45
N THR A 118 -16.67 -3.51 -7.76
CA THR A 118 -17.74 -2.77 -7.10
C THR A 118 -17.98 -3.29 -5.68
N PRO A 119 -18.51 -2.46 -4.75
CA PRO A 119 -18.91 -2.91 -3.42
C PRO A 119 -19.90 -4.09 -3.43
N GLU A 120 -20.81 -4.14 -4.41
CA GLU A 120 -21.77 -5.23 -4.59
C GLU A 120 -21.06 -6.53 -5.00
N ALA A 121 -20.07 -6.45 -5.89
CA ALA A 121 -19.26 -7.59 -6.28
C ALA A 121 -18.45 -8.14 -5.09
N LEU A 122 -17.87 -7.26 -4.27
CA LEU A 122 -17.18 -7.67 -3.03
C LEU A 122 -18.15 -8.35 -2.05
N SER A 123 -19.35 -7.79 -1.88
CA SER A 123 -20.39 -8.36 -1.01
C SER A 123 -20.77 -9.78 -1.45
N ARG A 124 -20.93 -10.01 -2.76
CA ARG A 124 -21.19 -11.36 -3.32
C ARG A 124 -20.01 -12.31 -3.07
N LEU A 125 -18.77 -11.88 -3.30
CA LEU A 125 -17.58 -12.71 -3.05
C LEU A 125 -17.51 -13.18 -1.60
N ARG A 126 -17.73 -12.29 -0.64
CA ARG A 126 -17.70 -12.62 0.80
C ARG A 126 -18.74 -13.66 1.18
N LYS A 127 -19.97 -13.54 0.67
CA LYS A 127 -21.03 -14.53 0.92
C LYS A 127 -20.65 -15.92 0.41
N SER A 128 -19.94 -16.00 -0.72
CA SER A 128 -19.50 -17.27 -1.30
C SER A 128 -18.32 -17.93 -0.58
N GLU A 129 -17.59 -17.21 0.27
CA GLU A 129 -16.46 -17.73 1.05
C GLU A 129 -16.81 -18.01 2.52
N THR A 130 -18.00 -17.63 2.97
CA THR A 130 -18.48 -17.89 4.35
C THR A 130 -19.30 -19.20 4.42
N LEU A 131 -19.04 -20.16 3.52
CA LEU A 131 -19.63 -21.50 3.49
C LEU A 131 -18.57 -22.57 3.77
#